data_AF-A0A7I9WCQ4-F1
#
_entry.id   AF-A0A7I9WCQ4-F1
#
_cell.length_a   1.000
_cell.length_b   1.000
_cell.length_c   1.000
_cell.angle_alpha   90.00
_cell.angle_beta   90.00
_cell.angle_gamma   90.00
#
_symmetry.space_group_name_H-M   'P 1'
#
loop_
_entity.id
_entity.type
_entity.pdbx_description
1 polymer ?
#
loop_
_entity_poly.entity_id
_entity_poly.type
_entity_poly.pdbx_seq_one_letter_code
_entity_poly.pdbx_strand_id
1 'polypeptide(L)'
;MQGRSDDQRELLDAESVAGHLLKSDSVFRFLATHRGELFPEEMFADLFPSRRGRPSVPAEVMASVITLQALHGLSDNETVDAVTFDLRWKAACGLPITAPAFHSTTLTYWRRAASARPNRIFEAVKSVVAATAVLAGKTRRALDSTVLDDAVATQDTVTQLIAAIRRVRREVPPPRR
;
A
#
# COMPACT_ATOMS: atom_id res chain seq x y z
N MET A 1 24.20 5.12 -21.44
CA MET A 1 24.87 4.06 -20.66
C MET A 1 23.86 3.59 -19.62
N GLN A 2 23.30 2.39 -19.80
CA GLN A 2 22.24 1.84 -18.94
C GLN A 2 22.88 1.41 -17.61
N GLY A 3 22.60 2.15 -16.54
CA GLY A 3 22.81 1.63 -15.18
C GLY A 3 21.78 0.54 -14.96
N ARG A 4 22.22 -0.71 -15.00
CA ARG A 4 21.46 -1.83 -14.43
C ARG A 4 21.12 -1.47 -12.99
N SER A 5 19.91 -1.81 -12.54
CA SER A 5 19.63 -1.83 -11.10
C SER A 5 20.75 -2.65 -10.47
N ASP A 6 21.52 -2.04 -9.57
CA ASP A 6 22.68 -2.67 -8.97
C ASP A 6 22.27 -4.04 -8.43
N ASP A 7 22.90 -5.11 -8.94
CA ASP A 7 22.71 -6.50 -8.48
C ASP A 7 23.22 -6.69 -7.03
N GLN A 8 23.71 -5.61 -6.40
CA GLN A 8 23.78 -5.48 -4.96
C GLN A 8 22.37 -5.27 -4.40
N ARG A 9 21.56 -6.34 -4.40
CA ARG A 9 20.54 -6.51 -3.36
C ARG A 9 21.27 -6.31 -2.04
N GLU A 10 21.07 -5.15 -1.42
CA GLU A 10 21.75 -4.77 -0.20
C GLU A 10 21.69 -5.95 0.78
N LEU A 11 22.80 -6.25 1.44
CA LEU A 11 22.89 -7.32 2.45
C LEU A 11 21.81 -7.24 3.56
N LEU A 12 21.05 -6.13 3.59
CA LEU A 12 20.01 -5.75 4.53
C LEU A 12 18.61 -5.63 3.88
N ASP A 13 18.39 -6.21 2.70
CA ASP A 13 17.05 -6.29 2.13
C ASP A 13 16.11 -7.05 3.09
N ALA A 14 14.93 -6.49 3.35
CA ALA A 14 14.02 -7.04 4.35
C ALA A 14 13.47 -8.42 3.96
N GLU A 15 13.32 -8.68 2.66
CA GLU A 15 12.93 -10.00 2.15
C GLU A 15 14.04 -11.04 2.38
N SER A 16 15.29 -10.69 2.10
CA SER A 16 16.45 -11.55 2.38
C SER A 16 16.58 -11.93 3.86
N VAL A 17 16.42 -10.95 4.77
CA VAL A 17 16.66 -11.15 6.20
C VAL A 17 15.45 -11.77 6.91
N ALA A 18 14.24 -11.29 6.62
CA ALA A 18 13.03 -11.62 7.37
C ALA A 18 11.94 -12.31 6.53
N GLY A 19 12.16 -12.52 5.23
CA GLY A 19 11.15 -13.10 4.33
C GLY A 19 10.71 -14.51 4.74
N HIS A 20 11.60 -15.31 5.32
CA HIS A 20 11.28 -16.64 5.84
C HIS A 20 10.33 -16.62 7.06
N LEU A 21 10.19 -15.48 7.74
CA LEU A 21 9.24 -15.28 8.86
C LEU A 21 7.83 -14.92 8.37
N LEU A 22 7.68 -14.55 7.10
CA LEU A 22 6.37 -14.26 6.53
C LEU A 22 5.56 -15.54 6.40
N LYS A 23 4.31 -15.50 6.88
CA LYS A 23 3.38 -16.61 6.68
C LYS A 23 3.20 -16.86 5.17
N SER A 24 3.25 -18.12 4.76
CA SER A 24 3.20 -18.54 3.36
C SER A 24 1.92 -18.11 2.63
N ASP A 25 0.81 -18.01 3.35
CA ASP A 25 -0.51 -17.60 2.87
C ASP A 25 -0.78 -16.10 3.03
N SER A 26 0.20 -15.31 3.48
CA SER A 26 0.01 -13.87 3.69
C SER A 26 0.19 -13.07 2.40
N VAL A 27 -0.55 -11.97 2.30
CA VAL A 27 -0.37 -10.97 1.22
C VAL A 27 1.04 -10.40 1.19
N PHE A 28 1.71 -10.29 2.34
CA PHE A 28 3.09 -9.81 2.42
C PHE A 28 4.06 -10.76 1.69
N ARG A 29 3.92 -12.08 1.91
CA ARG A 29 4.74 -13.08 1.21
C ARG A 29 4.44 -13.10 -0.29
N PHE A 30 3.17 -12.97 -0.65
CA PHE A 30 2.75 -12.91 -2.04
C PHE A 30 3.37 -11.72 -2.79
N LEU A 31 3.26 -10.51 -2.22
CA LEU A 31 3.84 -9.31 -2.80
C LEU A 31 5.38 -9.37 -2.83
N ALA A 32 6.02 -9.86 -1.76
CA ALA A 32 7.47 -10.05 -1.77
C ALA A 32 7.91 -10.91 -2.97
N THR A 33 7.16 -11.98 -3.28
CA THR A 33 7.51 -12.89 -4.38
C THR A 33 7.14 -12.33 -5.77
N HIS A 34 6.00 -11.65 -5.90
CA HIS A 34 5.39 -11.36 -7.22
C HIS A 34 5.24 -9.88 -7.58
N ARG A 35 5.65 -8.94 -6.72
CA ARG A 35 5.46 -7.48 -6.95
C ARG A 35 5.96 -6.99 -8.32
N GLY A 36 7.10 -7.48 -8.81
CA GLY A 36 7.64 -7.05 -10.11
C GLY A 36 6.82 -7.54 -11.31
N GLU A 37 6.18 -8.71 -11.18
CA GLU A 37 5.25 -9.23 -12.20
C GLU A 37 3.88 -8.53 -12.11
N LEU A 38 3.44 -8.16 -10.91
CA LEU A 38 2.17 -7.49 -10.66
C LEU A 38 2.19 -6.00 -11.04
N PHE A 39 3.34 -5.35 -10.85
CA PHE A 39 3.53 -3.91 -11.04
C PHE A 39 4.72 -3.63 -11.98
N PRO A 40 4.68 -4.13 -13.22
CA PRO A 40 5.74 -3.90 -14.18
C PRO A 40 5.92 -2.40 -14.45
N GLU A 41 7.15 -1.93 -14.69
CA GLU A 41 7.45 -0.50 -14.83
C GLU A 41 6.65 0.14 -15.98
N GLU A 42 6.37 -0.63 -17.04
CA GLU A 42 5.55 -0.24 -18.19
C GLU A 42 4.12 0.12 -17.78
N MET A 43 3.60 -0.45 -16.69
CA MET A 43 2.29 -0.10 -16.15
C MET A 43 2.22 1.39 -15.75
N PHE A 44 3.35 2.00 -15.38
CA PHE A 44 3.44 3.37 -14.87
C PHE A 44 4.13 4.34 -15.82
N ALA A 45 4.49 3.91 -17.03
CA ALA A 45 5.24 4.74 -17.98
C ALA A 45 4.52 6.05 -18.36
N ASP A 46 3.18 6.07 -18.39
CA ASP A 46 2.38 7.27 -18.66
C ASP A 46 2.37 8.28 -17.51
N LEU A 47 2.70 7.87 -16.29
CA LEU A 47 2.78 8.78 -15.13
C LEU A 47 4.09 9.59 -15.12
N PHE A 48 5.13 9.09 -15.80
CA PHE A 48 6.45 9.71 -15.85
C PHE A 48 6.90 9.95 -17.30
N PRO A 49 6.23 10.85 -18.04
CA PRO A 49 6.50 11.09 -19.46
C PRO A 49 7.92 11.61 -19.76
N SER A 50 8.63 12.09 -18.74
CA SER A 50 10.03 12.50 -18.87
C SER A 50 10.99 11.40 -18.38
N ARG A 51 11.88 10.92 -19.26
CA ARG A 51 13.02 10.05 -18.88
C ARG A 51 14.09 10.77 -18.02
N ARG A 52 13.92 12.07 -17.73
CA ARG A 52 14.91 12.93 -17.05
C ARG A 52 14.67 13.12 -15.55
N GLY A 53 13.58 12.58 -15.00
CA GLY A 53 13.33 12.61 -13.56
C GLY A 53 12.55 11.37 -13.13
N ARG A 54 13.25 10.30 -12.77
CA ARG A 54 12.60 9.16 -12.11
C ARG A 54 12.01 9.67 -10.79
N PRO A 55 10.77 9.28 -10.41
CA PRO A 55 10.23 9.62 -9.10
C PRO A 55 11.21 9.18 -8.01
N SER A 56 11.26 9.95 -6.91
CA SER A 56 12.15 9.66 -5.78
C SER A 56 11.89 8.29 -5.15
N VAL A 57 10.72 7.70 -5.42
CA VAL A 57 10.34 6.35 -5.01
C VAL A 57 9.93 5.55 -6.25
N PRO A 58 10.44 4.31 -6.45
CA PRO A 58 10.05 3.47 -7.57
C PRO A 58 8.54 3.20 -7.63
N ALA A 59 8.00 3.05 -8.84
CA ALA A 59 6.57 2.87 -9.06
C ALA A 59 6.03 1.56 -8.46
N GLU A 60 6.79 0.47 -8.61
CA GLU A 60 6.48 -0.84 -8.02
C GLU A 60 6.32 -0.76 -6.49
N VAL A 61 7.23 -0.03 -5.82
CA VAL A 61 7.19 0.19 -4.36
C VAL A 61 5.89 0.91 -4.00
N MET A 62 5.59 2.02 -4.69
CA MET A 62 4.40 2.82 -4.39
C MET A 62 3.10 2.04 -4.65
N ALA A 63 3.05 1.24 -5.71
CA ALA A 63 1.91 0.41 -6.03
C ALA A 63 1.68 -0.68 -4.96
N SER A 64 2.77 -1.28 -4.48
CA SER A 64 2.74 -2.26 -3.38
C SER A 64 2.24 -1.61 -2.08
N VAL A 65 2.74 -0.41 -1.73
CA VAL A 65 2.31 0.33 -0.54
C VAL A 65 0.83 0.71 -0.62
N ILE A 66 0.36 1.26 -1.74
CA ILE A 66 -1.05 1.66 -1.91
C ILE A 66 -1.96 0.43 -1.86
N THR A 67 -1.52 -0.70 -2.41
CA THR A 67 -2.25 -1.97 -2.34
C THR A 67 -2.41 -2.44 -0.89
N LEU A 68 -1.32 -2.47 -0.13
CA LEU A 68 -1.36 -2.84 1.29
C LEU A 68 -2.19 -1.84 2.11
N GLN A 69 -2.06 -0.54 1.84
CA GLN A 69 -2.87 0.49 2.48
C GLN A 69 -4.37 0.21 2.31
N ALA A 70 -4.81 -0.08 1.09
CA ALA A 70 -6.21 -0.40 0.79
C ALA A 70 -6.68 -1.68 1.48
N LEU A 71 -5.86 -2.73 1.51
CA LEU A 71 -6.20 -4.01 2.13
C LEU A 71 -6.26 -3.94 3.67
N HIS A 72 -5.46 -3.07 4.27
CA HIS A 72 -5.38 -2.88 5.71
C HIS A 72 -6.26 -1.72 6.24
N GLY A 73 -6.78 -0.86 5.35
CA GLY A 73 -7.62 0.27 5.71
C GLY A 73 -6.89 1.35 6.51
N LEU A 74 -5.59 1.55 6.22
CA LEU A 74 -4.74 2.51 6.94
C LEU A 74 -4.84 3.92 6.35
N SER A 75 -4.74 4.93 7.21
CA SER A 75 -4.49 6.31 6.77
C SER A 75 -3.08 6.47 6.17
N ASP A 76 -2.83 7.58 5.48
CA ASP A 76 -1.52 7.84 4.86
C ASP A 76 -0.39 7.87 5.90
N ASN A 77 -0.62 8.46 7.06
CA ASN A 77 0.38 8.51 8.14
C ASN A 77 0.61 7.13 8.76
N GLU A 78 -0.46 6.37 9.05
CA GLU A 78 -0.32 5.00 9.54
C GLU A 78 0.38 4.09 8.52
N THR A 79 0.17 4.35 7.23
CA THR A 79 0.85 3.64 6.13
C THR A 79 2.34 3.96 6.11
N VAL A 80 2.71 5.25 6.23
CA VAL A 80 4.11 5.67 6.33
C VAL A 80 4.81 5.08 7.55
N ASP A 81 4.13 5.06 8.71
CA ASP A 81 4.67 4.40 9.91
C ASP A 81 4.87 2.90 9.70
N ALA A 82 3.90 2.22 9.07
CA ALA A 82 4.02 0.80 8.75
C ALA A 82 5.18 0.52 7.78
N VAL A 83 5.35 1.32 6.72
CA VAL A 83 6.49 1.20 5.79
C VAL A 83 7.83 1.47 6.49
N THR A 84 7.84 2.37 7.48
CA THR A 84 9.05 2.73 8.23
C THR A 84 9.46 1.62 9.20
N PHE A 85 8.50 1.06 9.95
CA PHE A 85 8.81 0.24 11.14
C PHE A 85 8.40 -1.23 11.03
N ASP A 86 7.54 -1.62 10.08
CA ASP A 86 7.09 -3.00 9.93
C ASP A 86 7.91 -3.74 8.86
N LEU A 87 8.69 -4.73 9.31
CA LEU A 87 9.51 -5.57 8.42
C LEU A 87 8.68 -6.31 7.36
N ARG A 88 7.42 -6.62 7.63
CA ARG A 88 6.54 -7.27 6.64
C ARG A 88 6.23 -6.34 5.49
N TRP A 89 6.01 -5.06 5.77
CA TRP A 89 5.77 -4.05 4.74
C TRP A 89 7.02 -3.80 3.92
N LYS A 90 8.18 -3.73 4.57
CA LYS A 90 9.48 -3.59 3.88
C LYS A 90 9.76 -4.76 2.95
N ALA A 91 9.58 -5.99 3.42
CA ALA A 91 9.75 -7.19 2.60
C ALA A 91 8.77 -7.22 1.41
N ALA A 92 7.49 -6.92 1.66
CA ALA A 92 6.47 -6.90 0.61
C ALA A 92 6.71 -5.82 -0.45
N CYS A 93 7.33 -4.71 -0.08
CA CYS A 93 7.63 -3.59 -0.98
C CYS A 93 9.05 -3.62 -1.55
N GLY A 94 9.87 -4.64 -1.22
CA GLY A 94 11.27 -4.72 -1.67
C GLY A 94 12.16 -3.60 -1.11
N LEU A 95 11.91 -3.18 0.13
CA LEU A 95 12.66 -2.13 0.80
C LEU A 95 13.71 -2.71 1.76
N PRO A 96 14.89 -2.08 1.86
CA PRO A 96 15.87 -2.38 2.90
C PRO A 96 15.31 -2.17 4.31
N ILE A 97 15.83 -2.92 5.28
CA ILE A 97 15.49 -2.79 6.70
C ILE A 97 15.68 -1.34 7.18
N THR A 98 16.76 -0.70 6.75
CA THR A 98 17.15 0.64 7.18
C THR A 98 16.51 1.77 6.37
N ALA A 99 15.79 1.46 5.29
CA ALA A 99 15.22 2.49 4.42
C ALA A 99 14.15 3.31 5.16
N PRO A 100 14.22 4.65 5.18
CA PRO A 100 13.11 5.46 5.67
C PRO A 100 11.92 5.34 4.70
N ALA A 101 10.70 5.53 5.21
CA ALA A 101 9.56 5.77 4.34
C ALA A 101 9.62 7.18 3.72
N PHE A 102 8.78 7.40 2.71
CA PHE A 102 8.57 8.71 2.09
C PHE A 102 7.60 9.57 2.91
N HIS A 103 7.49 10.86 2.55
CA HIS A 103 6.52 11.75 3.16
C HIS A 103 5.07 11.35 2.80
N SER A 104 4.13 11.42 3.73
CA SER A 104 2.75 10.92 3.53
C SER A 104 2.03 11.54 2.33
N THR A 105 2.34 12.79 1.98
CA THR A 105 1.79 13.47 0.79
C THR A 105 2.17 12.79 -0.53
N THR A 106 3.22 11.97 -0.56
CA THR A 106 3.58 11.15 -1.73
C THR A 106 2.46 10.20 -2.11
N LEU A 107 1.77 9.57 -1.14
CA LEU A 107 0.60 8.70 -1.43
C LEU A 107 -0.53 9.47 -2.09
N THR A 108 -0.80 10.68 -1.60
CA THR A 108 -1.80 11.57 -2.19
C THR A 108 -1.42 11.99 -3.61
N TYR A 109 -0.14 12.30 -3.86
CA TYR A 109 0.34 12.62 -5.22
C TYR A 109 0.13 11.43 -6.17
N TRP A 110 0.51 10.22 -5.76
CA TRP A 110 0.38 9.03 -6.59
C TRP A 110 -1.07 8.66 -6.90
N ARG A 111 -2.00 8.85 -5.94
CA ARG A 111 -3.43 8.65 -6.19
C ARG A 111 -4.05 9.70 -7.10
N ARG A 112 -3.48 10.91 -7.16
CA ARG A 112 -3.95 12.02 -7.99
C ARG A 112 -3.24 12.15 -9.33
N ALA A 113 -2.16 11.41 -9.55
CA ALA A 113 -1.36 11.51 -10.76
C ALA A 113 -2.24 11.21 -11.99
N ALA A 114 -2.33 12.19 -12.89
CA ALA A 114 -3.17 12.10 -14.07
C ALA A 114 -2.73 10.92 -14.92
N SER A 115 -3.68 10.04 -15.23
CA SER A 115 -3.40 8.80 -15.95
C SER A 115 -4.51 8.48 -16.93
N ALA A 116 -4.14 7.94 -18.09
CA ALA A 116 -5.11 7.38 -19.03
C ALA A 116 -5.80 6.12 -18.49
N ARG A 117 -5.29 5.50 -17.41
CA ARG A 117 -5.87 4.32 -16.76
C ARG A 117 -5.94 4.51 -15.23
N PRO A 118 -6.88 5.33 -14.72
CA PRO A 118 -6.95 5.68 -13.30
C PRO A 118 -7.21 4.48 -12.38
N ASN A 119 -7.90 3.45 -12.87
CA ASN A 119 -8.25 2.26 -12.08
C ASN A 119 -7.13 1.19 -12.02
N ARG A 120 -5.94 1.42 -12.59
CA ARG A 120 -4.88 0.39 -12.69
C ARG A 120 -4.47 -0.21 -11.33
N ILE A 121 -4.35 0.63 -10.30
CA ILE A 121 -3.96 0.19 -8.96
C ILE A 121 -5.10 -0.64 -8.37
N PHE A 122 -6.35 -0.26 -8.63
CA PHE A 122 -7.52 -1.02 -8.20
C PHE A 122 -7.63 -2.38 -8.90
N GLU A 123 -7.33 -2.46 -10.20
CA GLU A 123 -7.23 -3.74 -10.92
C GLU A 123 -6.10 -4.62 -10.37
N ALA A 124 -4.97 -4.01 -10.02
CA ALA A 124 -3.88 -4.74 -9.37
C ALA A 124 -4.26 -5.22 -7.95
N VAL A 125 -4.96 -4.41 -7.16
CA VAL A 125 -5.54 -4.81 -5.87
C VAL A 125 -6.49 -6.00 -6.06
N LYS A 126 -7.37 -5.97 -7.06
CA LYS A 126 -8.24 -7.11 -7.38
C LYS A 126 -7.44 -8.36 -7.74
N SER A 127 -6.38 -8.23 -8.54
CA SER A 127 -5.51 -9.35 -8.90
C SER A 127 -4.87 -9.98 -7.66
N VAL A 128 -4.40 -9.15 -6.72
CA VAL A 128 -3.83 -9.59 -5.45
C VAL A 128 -4.88 -10.28 -4.60
N VAL A 129 -6.08 -9.70 -4.48
CA VAL A 129 -7.20 -10.30 -3.73
C VAL A 129 -7.60 -11.66 -4.32
N ALA A 130 -7.67 -11.77 -5.65
CA ALA A 130 -8.00 -13.01 -6.33
C ALA A 130 -6.93 -14.09 -6.12
N ALA A 131 -5.65 -13.71 -6.22
CA ALA A 131 -4.53 -14.64 -6.08
C ALA A 131 -4.29 -15.10 -4.63
N THR A 132 -4.54 -14.22 -3.65
CA THR A 132 -4.24 -14.50 -2.23
C THR A 132 -5.44 -14.97 -1.43
N ALA A 133 -6.65 -14.81 -1.96
CA ALA A 133 -7.89 -14.98 -1.22
C ALA A 133 -7.89 -14.25 0.14
N VAL A 134 -7.15 -13.13 0.28
CA VAL A 134 -6.96 -12.40 1.55
C VAL A 134 -8.27 -11.85 2.15
N LEU A 135 -9.34 -11.80 1.33
CA LEU A 135 -10.69 -11.41 1.75
C LEU A 135 -11.62 -12.61 2.02
N ALA A 136 -11.18 -13.85 1.79
CA ALA A 136 -11.96 -15.05 2.11
C ALA A 136 -12.19 -15.13 3.64
N GLY A 137 -13.45 -15.19 4.05
CA GLY A 137 -13.84 -15.21 5.47
C GLY A 137 -13.99 -13.83 6.13
N LYS A 138 -13.59 -12.74 5.47
CA LYS A 138 -14.02 -11.38 5.87
C LYS A 138 -15.42 -11.16 5.32
N THR A 139 -16.37 -10.74 6.16
CA THR A 139 -17.76 -10.55 5.75
C THR A 139 -17.83 -9.62 4.52
N ARG A 140 -18.29 -10.18 3.39
CA ARG A 140 -18.75 -9.42 2.24
C ARG A 140 -19.90 -8.53 2.71
N ARG A 141 -19.62 -7.28 3.06
CA ARG A 141 -20.57 -6.23 2.71
C ARG A 141 -20.43 -6.07 1.20
N ALA A 142 -21.42 -6.57 0.46
CA ALA A 142 -21.62 -6.16 -0.91
C ALA A 142 -21.75 -4.64 -0.90
N LEU A 143 -20.71 -3.95 -1.36
CA LEU A 143 -20.79 -2.55 -1.75
C LEU A 143 -21.03 -2.60 -3.25
N ASP A 144 -22.30 -2.79 -3.62
CA ASP A 144 -22.71 -2.68 -5.02
C ASP A 144 -22.41 -1.25 -5.48
N SER A 145 -21.65 -1.15 -6.57
CA SER A 145 -21.36 0.06 -7.35
C SER A 145 -20.73 1.28 -6.62
N THR A 146 -19.49 1.60 -7.03
CA THR A 146 -18.73 2.87 -6.79
C THR A 146 -18.34 3.16 -5.32
N VAL A 147 -17.15 3.68 -5.01
CA VAL A 147 -16.69 5.06 -5.28
C VAL A 147 -15.16 5.11 -5.20
N LEU A 148 -14.53 5.68 -6.23
CA LEU A 148 -13.24 6.36 -6.10
C LEU A 148 -13.45 7.50 -5.12
N ASP A 149 -12.78 7.51 -3.97
CA ASP A 149 -12.75 8.68 -3.09
C ASP A 149 -11.97 9.81 -3.79
N ASP A 150 -12.63 10.42 -4.77
CA ASP A 150 -12.48 11.85 -5.02
C ASP A 150 -12.99 12.58 -3.77
N ALA A 151 -12.30 13.65 -3.41
CA ALA A 151 -12.41 14.32 -2.12
C ALA A 151 -13.69 15.16 -1.99
N VAL A 152 -14.86 14.53 -2.06
CA VAL A 152 -16.13 15.05 -1.54
C VAL A 152 -16.92 13.89 -0.93
N ALA A 153 -16.51 13.45 0.26
CA ALA A 153 -17.35 12.59 1.09
C ALA A 153 -18.37 13.47 1.83
N THR A 154 -19.61 13.55 1.33
CA THR A 154 -20.73 14.02 2.16
C THR A 154 -20.94 12.96 3.25
N GLN A 155 -20.50 13.27 4.46
CA GLN A 155 -20.52 12.35 5.58
C GLN A 155 -21.96 12.03 5.98
N ASP A 156 -22.40 10.80 5.81
CA ASP A 156 -23.71 10.36 6.28
C ASP A 156 -23.73 10.23 7.82
N THR A 157 -24.91 10.34 8.41
CA THR A 157 -25.10 10.39 9.87
C THR A 157 -24.49 9.17 10.59
N VAL A 158 -24.47 7.99 9.96
CA VAL A 158 -23.90 6.79 10.55
C VAL A 158 -22.37 6.90 10.63
N THR A 159 -21.73 7.43 9.59
CA THR A 159 -20.28 7.68 9.58
C THR A 159 -19.87 8.75 10.60
N GLN A 160 -20.70 9.79 10.80
CA GLN A 160 -20.50 10.78 11.87
C GLN A 160 -20.57 10.15 13.26
N LEU A 161 -21.59 9.31 13.51
CA LEU A 161 -21.76 8.64 14.80
C LEU A 161 -20.59 7.69 15.10
N ILE A 162 -20.12 6.93 14.12
CA ILE A 162 -18.97 6.01 14.30
C ILE A 162 -17.69 6.79 14.61
N ALA A 163 -17.44 7.90 13.92
CA ALA A 163 -16.29 8.75 14.17
C ALA A 163 -16.35 9.36 15.58
N ALA A 164 -17.52 9.85 16.00
CA ALA A 164 -17.75 10.40 17.34
C ALA A 164 -17.54 9.34 18.43
N ILE A 165 -18.08 8.13 18.27
CA ILE A 165 -17.91 7.01 19.22
C ILE A 165 -16.43 6.64 19.35
N ARG A 166 -15.70 6.55 18.24
CA ARG A 166 -14.26 6.22 18.26
C ARG A 166 -13.44 7.31 18.95
N ARG A 167 -13.80 8.58 18.75
CA ARG A 167 -13.13 9.72 19.40
C ARG A 167 -13.38 9.69 20.92
N VAL A 168 -14.63 9.56 21.35
CA VAL A 168 -14.98 9.50 22.78
C VAL A 168 -14.33 8.31 23.47
N ARG A 169 -14.26 7.14 22.82
CA ARG A 169 -13.61 5.95 23.39
C ARG A 169 -12.12 6.16 23.71
N ARG A 170 -11.43 7.04 23.00
CA ARG A 170 -10.01 7.35 23.24
C ARG A 170 -9.80 8.22 24.49
N GLU A 171 -10.83 8.98 24.88
CA GLU A 171 -10.80 9.89 26.03
C GLU A 171 -11.26 9.22 27.34
N VAL A 172 -11.83 8.00 27.27
CA VAL A 172 -12.29 7.26 28.44
C VAL A 172 -11.13 6.40 28.98
N PRO A 173 -10.59 6.70 30.18
CA PRO A 173 -9.56 5.86 30.79
C PRO A 173 -10.12 4.48 31.15
N PRO A 174 -9.28 3.42 31.16
CA PRO A 174 -9.74 2.07 31.44
C PRO A 174 -10.39 1.98 32.83
N PRO A 175 -11.40 1.12 33.00
CA PRO A 175 -12.12 1.00 34.26
C PRO A 175 -11.15 0.62 35.38
N ARG A 176 -11.17 1.38 36.47
CA ARG A 176 -10.44 1.03 37.69
C ARG A 176 -11.14 -0.18 38.32
N ARG A 177 -10.36 -1.23 38.56
CA ARG A 177 -10.78 -2.41 39.34
C ARG A 177 -10.93 -2.07 40.80
#